data_AF-A0AAU8N6N0-F1
#
_entry.id   AF-A0AAU8N6N0-F1
#
_cell.length_a   1.000
_cell.length_b   1.000
_cell.length_c   1.000
_cell.angle_alpha   90.00
_cell.angle_beta   90.00
_cell.angle_gamma   90.00
#
_symmetry.space_group_name_H-M   'P 1'
#
loop_
_entity.id
_entity.type
_entity.pdbx_description
1 polymer ?
#
loop_
_entity_poly.entity_id
_entity_poly.type
_entity_poly.pdbx_seq_one_letter_code
_entity_poly.pdbx_strand_id
1 'polypeptide(L)'
;MNDTARPRSPHHCPQAARPLPSRRSALVRMGAAALGAAAIVGTTACEVPLGSSEPDPLPTMTGDEASREALARLAALIGSTARAVAGSQSAGDPGAQATVIAREADAQLTALGGVWEPWPSGAPTGYPTATPVETAAGTATSEDLITALGRGAASARSVLETAQEEGLARLAASLRIAWSLRQEALSPGSVTAPARSAATTASPLPDPALALYDQLRYTGELLAARAASDSSARGRAVEDAKAATAVVNASIAAGGPATARATDPRQPAYGAPTGADPADAPSGQWMGALWRSIMVEEMSIAVSGSGDQRLVAADASVAAALRAVSWGVETAEALPGTAG
;
A
#
# COMPACT_ATOMS: atom_id res chain seq x y z
N MET A 1 26.84 -14.27 -59.20
CA MET A 1 27.94 -13.40 -58.73
C MET A 1 27.33 -12.19 -58.06
N ASN A 2 27.88 -11.77 -56.92
CA ASN A 2 27.43 -10.65 -56.06
C ASN A 2 26.02 -10.87 -55.49
N ASP A 3 25.79 -11.30 -54.24
CA ASP A 3 26.64 -11.36 -53.03
C ASP A 3 26.98 -9.98 -52.43
N THR A 4 26.07 -9.49 -51.58
CA THR A 4 26.26 -8.33 -50.68
C THR A 4 25.52 -8.54 -49.36
N ALA A 5 26.28 -9.01 -48.38
CA ALA A 5 26.12 -8.92 -46.91
C ALA A 5 24.76 -8.46 -46.31
N ARG A 6 24.10 -9.37 -45.58
CA ARG A 6 23.18 -9.01 -44.48
C ARG A 6 23.97 -8.49 -43.26
N PRO A 7 23.53 -7.43 -42.57
CA PRO A 7 24.07 -7.08 -41.26
C PRO A 7 23.67 -8.14 -40.22
N ARG A 8 24.62 -8.56 -39.38
CA ARG A 8 24.37 -9.51 -38.28
C ARG A 8 23.79 -8.77 -37.06
N SER A 9 22.63 -9.21 -36.58
CA SER A 9 22.09 -8.77 -35.29
C SER A 9 22.99 -9.24 -34.14
N PRO A 10 23.28 -8.40 -33.13
CA PRO A 10 23.96 -8.85 -31.92
C PRO A 10 23.00 -9.69 -31.06
N HIS A 11 23.40 -10.92 -30.72
CA HIS A 11 22.70 -11.73 -29.74
C HIS A 11 22.94 -11.19 -28.32
N HIS A 12 21.93 -10.54 -27.72
CA HIS A 12 21.95 -10.29 -26.28
C HIS A 12 21.49 -11.53 -25.53
N CYS A 13 22.40 -12.15 -24.77
CA CYS A 13 22.04 -13.13 -23.76
C CYS A 13 21.22 -12.46 -22.65
N PRO A 14 20.10 -13.05 -22.20
CA PRO A 14 19.40 -12.59 -21.00
C PRO A 14 20.27 -12.90 -19.77
N GLN A 15 20.82 -11.85 -19.17
CA GLN A 15 21.60 -11.96 -17.94
C GLN A 15 20.64 -12.15 -16.76
N ALA A 16 20.54 -13.37 -16.25
CA ALA A 16 19.67 -13.69 -15.12
C ALA A 16 19.99 -12.81 -13.89
N ALA A 17 19.01 -12.04 -13.44
CA ALA A 17 19.10 -11.27 -12.22
C ALA A 17 19.27 -12.24 -11.02
N ARG A 18 20.36 -12.09 -10.28
CA ARG A 18 20.60 -12.90 -9.07
C ARG A 18 19.64 -12.44 -7.97
N PRO A 19 19.03 -13.36 -7.19
CA PRO A 19 18.21 -12.99 -6.05
C PRO A 19 19.08 -12.25 -5.01
N LEU A 20 18.53 -11.16 -4.46
CA LEU A 20 19.15 -10.45 -3.35
C LEU A 20 19.09 -11.31 -2.07
N PRO A 21 20.15 -11.34 -1.25
CA PRO A 21 20.17 -12.16 -0.03
C PRO A 21 19.18 -11.63 1.01
N SER A 22 18.40 -12.53 1.60
CA SER A 22 17.47 -12.20 2.67
C SER A 22 18.21 -11.67 3.91
N ARG A 23 17.91 -10.44 4.34
CA ARG A 23 18.34 -9.93 5.65
C ARG A 23 17.54 -10.57 6.78
N ARG A 24 17.84 -11.84 7.08
CA ARG A 24 17.52 -12.47 8.36
C ARG A 24 18.84 -12.82 9.07
N SER A 25 18.86 -12.63 10.39
CA SER A 25 20.01 -12.83 11.30
C SER A 25 21.23 -11.92 11.10
N ALA A 26 21.35 -10.88 11.93
CA ALA A 26 22.62 -10.20 12.23
C ALA A 26 22.54 -9.37 13.54
N LEU A 27 22.37 -10.02 14.69
CA LEU A 27 22.76 -9.48 16.02
C LEU A 27 22.84 -10.62 17.05
N VAL A 28 23.88 -11.45 16.92
CA VAL A 28 24.22 -12.52 17.86
C VAL A 28 25.75 -12.52 18.07
N ARG A 29 26.17 -12.54 19.34
CA ARG A 29 27.54 -12.54 19.91
C ARG A 29 28.18 -11.18 20.22
N MET A 30 28.31 -10.91 21.53
CA MET A 30 29.62 -10.60 22.11
C MET A 30 29.85 -11.45 23.38
N GLY A 31 31.13 -11.81 23.61
CA GLY A 31 31.56 -12.85 24.56
C GLY A 31 32.00 -14.12 23.82
N ALA A 32 33.20 -14.67 23.98
CA ALA A 32 34.40 -14.22 24.72
C ALA A 32 35.65 -14.82 23.99
N ALA A 33 36.92 -14.70 24.39
CA ALA A 33 37.56 -14.18 25.61
C ALA A 33 39.02 -13.75 25.29
N ALA A 34 39.75 -13.18 26.26
CA ALA A 34 41.22 -13.12 26.25
C ALA A 34 41.78 -13.64 27.57
N LEU A 35 42.53 -14.75 27.53
CA LEU A 35 43.18 -15.36 28.68
C LEU A 35 44.61 -14.81 28.84
N GLY A 36 44.93 -14.32 30.04
CA GLY A 36 46.27 -13.92 30.49
C GLY A 36 46.40 -14.27 31.98
N ALA A 37 47.56 -14.76 32.41
CA ALA A 37 47.63 -15.69 33.54
C ALA A 37 47.99 -15.09 34.93
N ALA A 38 47.63 -15.86 35.96
CA ALA A 38 48.27 -16.03 37.27
C ALA A 38 48.14 -14.94 38.36
N ALA A 39 47.40 -15.26 39.42
CA ALA A 39 47.91 -15.33 40.81
C ALA A 39 46.88 -16.02 41.73
N ILE A 40 47.32 -16.90 42.65
CA ILE A 40 46.47 -17.45 43.73
C ILE A 40 46.82 -16.72 45.03
N VAL A 41 45.92 -15.88 45.53
CA VAL A 41 46.01 -15.28 46.88
C VAL A 41 44.62 -15.06 47.47
N GLY A 42 44.45 -15.50 48.72
CA GLY A 42 43.69 -14.76 49.76
C GLY A 42 42.16 -14.70 49.66
N THR A 43 41.49 -15.27 50.65
CA THR A 43 40.05 -15.15 50.86
C THR A 43 39.62 -13.76 51.31
N THR A 44 38.76 -13.10 50.53
CA THR A 44 37.56 -12.46 51.06
C THR A 44 36.37 -12.95 50.23
N ALA A 45 35.29 -13.35 50.91
CA ALA A 45 34.02 -13.53 50.23
C ALA A 45 33.53 -12.13 49.83
N CYS A 46 33.76 -11.73 48.58
CA CYS A 46 32.95 -10.71 47.97
C CYS A 46 31.54 -11.26 47.86
N GLU A 47 30.73 -11.06 48.90
CA GLU A 47 29.28 -10.98 48.77
C GLU A 47 29.02 -9.82 47.80
N VAL A 48 29.06 -10.13 46.49
CA VAL A 48 28.38 -9.32 45.50
C VAL A 48 26.93 -9.30 45.97
N PRO A 49 26.37 -8.14 46.34
CA PRO A 49 24.96 -8.09 46.63
C PRO A 49 24.27 -8.52 45.35
N LEU A 50 23.64 -9.69 45.38
CA LEU A 50 22.63 -10.06 44.40
C LEU A 50 21.43 -9.16 44.70
N GLY A 51 21.57 -7.89 44.32
CA GLY A 51 20.48 -6.94 44.29
C GLY A 51 19.34 -7.58 43.51
N SER A 52 18.12 -7.39 43.99
CA SER A 52 16.91 -7.99 43.45
C SER A 52 16.96 -8.00 41.92
N SER A 53 17.20 -9.19 41.35
CA SER A 53 17.40 -9.40 39.92
C SER A 53 16.04 -9.40 39.22
N GLU A 54 15.31 -8.30 39.39
CA GLU A 54 14.10 -8.01 38.66
C GLU A 54 14.52 -7.82 37.19
N PRO A 55 14.02 -8.65 36.26
CA PRO A 55 14.51 -8.65 34.90
C PRO A 55 14.17 -7.32 34.22
N ASP A 56 15.12 -6.80 33.44
CA ASP A 56 14.97 -5.53 32.73
C ASP A 56 13.65 -5.47 31.95
N PRO A 57 12.95 -4.31 31.94
CA PRO A 57 11.74 -4.13 31.15
C PRO A 57 12.04 -4.30 29.66
N LEU A 58 11.04 -4.76 28.91
CA LEU A 58 11.17 -4.93 27.47
C LEU A 58 11.46 -3.59 26.75
N PRO A 59 12.23 -3.62 25.64
CA PRO A 59 12.41 -2.44 24.80
C PRO A 59 11.08 -1.82 24.39
N THR A 60 10.95 -0.50 24.58
CA THR A 60 9.79 0.25 24.10
C THR A 60 10.07 0.73 22.68
N MET A 61 9.30 0.24 21.71
CA MET A 61 9.35 0.76 20.34
C MET A 61 8.82 2.19 20.30
N THR A 62 9.36 3.01 19.38
CA THR A 62 8.92 4.39 19.20
C THR A 62 8.78 4.74 17.71
N GLY A 63 8.05 5.81 17.40
CA GLY A 63 7.90 6.35 16.06
C GLY A 63 7.45 5.33 15.01
N ASP A 64 8.24 5.21 13.94
CA ASP A 64 7.95 4.37 12.78
C ASP A 64 8.03 2.88 13.09
N GLU A 65 8.87 2.44 14.04
CA GLU A 65 8.93 1.03 14.47
C GLU A 65 7.64 0.63 15.20
N ALA A 66 7.17 1.47 16.13
CA ALA A 66 5.90 1.24 16.83
C ALA A 66 4.70 1.26 15.87
N SER A 67 4.75 2.14 14.88
CA SER A 67 3.71 2.25 13.83
C SER A 67 3.68 1.02 12.91
N ARG A 68 4.86 0.49 12.54
CA ARG A 68 5.02 -0.75 11.78
C ARG A 68 4.50 -1.97 12.55
N GLU A 69 4.83 -2.09 13.84
CA GLU A 69 4.33 -3.14 14.74
C GLU A 69 2.81 -3.05 14.92
N ALA A 70 2.23 -1.86 15.06
CA ALA A 70 0.78 -1.68 15.15
C ALA A 70 0.06 -2.16 13.88
N LEU A 71 0.59 -1.84 12.70
CA LEU A 71 0.09 -2.35 11.42
C LEU A 71 0.27 -3.87 11.29
N ALA A 72 1.38 -4.44 11.78
CA ALA A 72 1.62 -5.88 11.79
C ALA A 72 0.56 -6.62 12.63
N ARG A 73 0.25 -6.11 13.83
CA ARG A 73 -0.82 -6.66 14.68
C ARG A 73 -2.19 -6.57 14.02
N LEU A 74 -2.49 -5.48 13.33
CA LEU A 74 -3.74 -5.32 12.57
C LEU A 74 -3.82 -6.31 11.39
N ALA A 75 -2.73 -6.52 10.64
CA ALA A 75 -2.67 -7.53 9.59
C ALA A 75 -2.89 -8.95 10.16
N ALA A 76 -2.26 -9.29 11.29
CA ALA A 76 -2.44 -10.56 11.97
C ALA A 76 -3.90 -10.76 12.46
N LEU A 77 -4.53 -9.71 13.01
CA LEU A 77 -5.94 -9.71 13.39
C LEU A 77 -6.85 -9.96 12.17
N ILE A 78 -6.72 -9.16 11.11
CA ILE A 78 -7.49 -9.30 9.86
C ILE A 78 -7.35 -10.72 9.30
N GLY A 79 -6.14 -11.27 9.25
CA GLY A 79 -5.90 -12.64 8.81
C GLY A 79 -6.57 -13.68 9.72
N SER A 80 -6.58 -13.48 11.05
CA SER A 80 -7.27 -14.38 11.99
C SER A 80 -8.79 -14.32 11.83
N THR A 81 -9.38 -13.12 11.68
CA THR A 81 -10.81 -12.93 11.44
C THR A 81 -11.23 -13.55 10.11
N ALA A 82 -10.45 -13.33 9.06
CA ALA A 82 -10.70 -13.91 7.73
C ALA A 82 -10.66 -15.45 7.76
N ARG A 83 -9.71 -16.06 8.48
CA ARG A 83 -9.67 -17.52 8.67
C ARG A 83 -10.84 -18.05 9.49
N ALA A 84 -11.29 -17.32 10.51
CA ALA A 84 -12.48 -17.69 11.29
C ALA A 84 -13.77 -17.64 10.43
N VAL A 85 -13.95 -16.57 9.64
CA VAL A 85 -15.07 -16.43 8.70
C VAL A 85 -15.07 -17.55 7.65
N ALA A 86 -13.92 -17.85 7.05
CA ALA A 86 -13.77 -18.94 6.08
C ALA A 86 -13.98 -20.34 6.69
N GLY A 87 -13.70 -20.51 7.99
CA GLY A 87 -13.95 -21.74 8.75
C GLY A 87 -15.39 -21.91 9.24
N SER A 88 -16.18 -20.83 9.29
CA SER A 88 -17.62 -20.92 9.52
C SER A 88 -18.28 -21.68 8.36
N GLN A 89 -19.25 -22.55 8.62
CA GLN A 89 -19.87 -23.43 7.61
C GLN A 89 -20.80 -22.71 6.60
N SER A 90 -20.55 -21.42 6.38
CA SER A 90 -21.25 -20.56 5.42
C SER A 90 -20.74 -20.83 4.00
N ALA A 91 -21.23 -21.90 3.38
CA ALA A 91 -20.91 -22.23 1.98
C ALA A 91 -21.50 -21.17 1.02
N GLY A 92 -20.71 -20.12 0.73
CA GLY A 92 -21.08 -19.01 -0.14
C GLY A 92 -19.90 -18.07 -0.43
N ASP A 93 -20.14 -17.07 -1.28
CA ASP A 93 -19.11 -16.13 -1.75
C ASP A 93 -18.29 -15.44 -0.63
N PRO A 94 -18.87 -15.02 0.51
CA PRO A 94 -18.09 -14.41 1.60
C PRO A 94 -16.97 -15.30 2.15
N GLY A 95 -17.13 -16.63 2.15
CA GLY A 95 -16.09 -17.56 2.60
C GLY A 95 -14.92 -17.68 1.61
N ALA A 96 -15.22 -17.59 0.31
CA ALA A 96 -14.20 -17.55 -0.75
C ALA A 96 -13.39 -16.25 -0.69
N GLN A 97 -14.08 -15.10 -0.55
CA GLN A 97 -13.43 -13.80 -0.37
C GLN A 97 -12.58 -13.76 0.91
N ALA A 98 -13.10 -14.27 2.04
CA ALA A 98 -12.33 -14.36 3.28
C ALA A 98 -11.07 -15.22 3.14
N THR A 99 -11.11 -16.30 2.35
CA THR A 99 -9.91 -17.13 2.04
C THR A 99 -8.85 -16.37 1.23
N VAL A 100 -9.26 -15.44 0.36
CA VAL A 100 -8.32 -14.54 -0.35
C VAL A 100 -7.72 -13.54 0.65
N ILE A 101 -8.57 -12.85 1.42
CA ILE A 101 -8.15 -11.84 2.41
C ILE A 101 -7.19 -12.41 3.44
N ALA A 102 -7.38 -13.65 3.90
CA ALA A 102 -6.46 -14.33 4.80
C ALA A 102 -5.05 -14.47 4.21
N ARG A 103 -4.92 -14.87 2.93
CA ARG A 103 -3.62 -15.02 2.26
C ARG A 103 -2.94 -13.69 2.00
N GLU A 104 -3.70 -12.65 1.66
CA GLU A 104 -3.17 -11.28 1.54
C GLU A 104 -2.69 -10.76 2.89
N ALA A 105 -3.45 -10.97 3.97
CA ALA A 105 -3.06 -10.58 5.32
C ALA A 105 -1.74 -11.25 5.75
N ASP A 106 -1.53 -12.52 5.40
CA ASP A 106 -0.26 -13.23 5.66
C ASP A 106 0.93 -12.63 4.86
N ALA A 107 0.71 -12.23 3.61
CA ALA A 107 1.71 -11.58 2.77
C ALA A 107 2.01 -10.13 3.23
N GLN A 108 0.97 -9.39 3.64
CA GLN A 108 1.06 -8.06 4.24
C GLN A 108 1.81 -8.08 5.56
N LEU A 109 1.50 -9.02 6.45
CA LEU A 109 2.23 -9.27 7.70
C LEU A 109 3.71 -9.56 7.42
N THR A 110 4.00 -10.36 6.40
CA THR A 110 5.38 -10.65 5.97
C THR A 110 6.09 -9.38 5.47
N ALA A 111 5.41 -8.51 4.71
CA ALA A 111 5.96 -7.24 4.24
C ALA A 111 6.18 -6.21 5.36
N LEU A 112 5.37 -6.26 6.43
CA LEU A 112 5.54 -5.48 7.65
C LEU A 112 6.72 -5.96 8.52
N GLY A 113 7.19 -7.18 8.30
CA GLY A 113 8.31 -7.80 9.05
C GLY A 113 7.90 -8.87 10.05
N GLY A 114 6.60 -9.20 10.13
CA GLY A 114 6.00 -9.97 11.22
C GLY A 114 5.61 -9.10 12.41
N VAL A 115 4.95 -9.71 13.41
CA VAL A 115 4.80 -9.10 14.74
C VAL A 115 6.10 -9.33 15.51
N TRP A 116 6.54 -8.35 16.29
CA TRP A 116 7.73 -8.47 17.12
C TRP A 116 7.55 -9.46 18.29
N GLU A 117 8.50 -10.40 18.39
CA GLU A 117 8.57 -11.36 19.49
C GLU A 117 9.89 -11.15 20.27
N PRO A 118 9.84 -10.78 21.56
CA PRO A 118 11.04 -10.60 22.38
C PRO A 118 11.79 -11.91 22.65
N TRP A 119 11.06 -13.04 22.62
CA TRP A 119 11.56 -14.36 22.98
C TRP A 119 11.14 -15.43 21.95
N PRO A 120 11.74 -15.46 20.74
CA PRO A 120 11.31 -16.35 19.66
C PRO A 120 11.41 -17.86 19.97
N SER A 121 12.20 -18.23 20.98
CA SER A 121 12.34 -19.62 21.48
C SER A 121 11.57 -19.88 22.78
N GLY A 122 10.68 -18.97 23.19
CA GLY A 122 10.01 -18.98 24.49
C GLY A 122 10.74 -18.10 25.53
N ALA A 123 9.96 -17.42 26.37
CA ALA A 123 10.46 -16.53 27.40
C ALA A 123 11.06 -17.32 28.59
N PRO A 124 12.20 -16.89 29.17
CA PRO A 124 12.67 -17.44 30.42
C PRO A 124 11.69 -17.15 31.56
N THR A 125 11.56 -18.09 32.51
CA THR A 125 10.64 -17.95 33.65
C THR A 125 10.92 -16.67 34.44
N GLY A 126 9.88 -15.85 34.64
CA GLY A 126 9.95 -14.59 35.39
C GLY A 126 10.29 -13.35 34.56
N TYR A 127 10.67 -13.49 33.28
CA TYR A 127 10.95 -12.35 32.41
C TYR A 127 9.67 -11.76 31.79
N PRO A 128 9.63 -10.45 31.51
CA PRO A 128 8.49 -9.81 30.87
C PRO A 128 8.29 -10.32 29.45
N THR A 129 7.04 -10.49 29.04
CA THR A 129 6.63 -10.91 27.69
C THR A 129 5.92 -9.77 26.95
N ALA A 130 5.95 -9.79 25.62
CA ALA A 130 5.14 -8.86 24.83
C ALA A 130 3.65 -9.13 25.05
N THR A 131 2.83 -8.09 24.87
CA THR A 131 1.36 -8.23 24.82
C THR A 131 0.99 -9.26 23.75
N PRO A 132 0.15 -10.27 24.06
CA PRO A 132 -0.33 -11.22 23.06
C PRO A 132 -1.00 -10.52 21.87
N VAL A 133 -0.85 -11.10 20.68
CA VAL A 133 -1.52 -10.61 19.47
C VAL A 133 -3.02 -10.86 19.59
N GLU A 134 -3.82 -9.81 19.32
CA GLU A 134 -5.28 -9.94 19.24
C GLU A 134 -5.64 -10.94 18.13
N THR A 135 -6.44 -11.94 18.46
CA THR A 135 -6.91 -12.95 17.51
C THR A 135 -8.42 -13.08 17.60
N ALA A 136 -9.06 -13.25 16.46
CA ALA A 136 -10.51 -13.36 16.37
C ALA A 136 -11.03 -14.63 17.08
N ALA A 137 -12.21 -14.52 17.69
CA ALA A 137 -12.93 -15.69 18.16
C ALA A 137 -13.28 -16.63 16.99
N GLY A 138 -13.33 -17.94 17.24
CA GLY A 138 -13.73 -18.93 16.23
C GLY A 138 -15.16 -18.78 15.69
N THR A 139 -15.96 -17.89 16.28
CA THR A 139 -17.32 -17.51 15.87
C THR A 139 -17.38 -16.16 15.15
N ALA A 140 -16.24 -15.57 14.77
CA ALA A 140 -16.21 -14.27 14.10
C ALA A 140 -16.91 -14.29 12.73
N THR A 141 -17.52 -13.16 12.40
CA THR A 141 -18.45 -12.98 11.29
C THR A 141 -17.86 -12.10 10.19
N SER A 142 -18.53 -12.04 9.03
CA SER A 142 -18.15 -11.12 7.96
C SER A 142 -18.20 -9.65 8.40
N GLU A 143 -19.07 -9.28 9.36
CA GLU A 143 -19.14 -7.93 9.94
C GLU A 143 -17.92 -7.61 10.80
N ASP A 144 -17.40 -8.59 11.55
CA ASP A 144 -16.13 -8.47 12.28
C ASP A 144 -14.95 -8.28 11.31
N LEU A 145 -14.97 -8.96 10.16
CA LEU A 145 -13.94 -8.82 9.13
C LEU A 145 -13.99 -7.43 8.45
N ILE A 146 -15.19 -6.95 8.08
CA ILE A 146 -15.40 -5.59 7.56
C ILE A 146 -14.91 -4.55 8.58
N THR A 147 -15.25 -4.74 9.86
CA THR A 147 -14.80 -3.88 10.97
C THR A 147 -13.28 -3.88 11.14
N ALA A 148 -12.63 -5.04 11.05
CA ALA A 148 -11.18 -5.17 11.14
C ALA A 148 -10.47 -4.50 9.95
N LEU A 149 -10.98 -4.65 8.73
CA LEU A 149 -10.47 -3.99 7.53
C LEU A 149 -10.60 -2.47 7.60
N GLY A 150 -11.75 -1.95 8.03
CA GLY A 150 -11.98 -0.52 8.22
C GLY A 150 -11.10 0.08 9.31
N ARG A 151 -10.93 -0.62 10.44
CA ARG A 151 -9.97 -0.24 11.51
C ARG A 151 -8.54 -0.20 10.96
N GLY A 152 -8.14 -1.23 10.19
CA GLY A 152 -6.85 -1.27 9.51
C GLY A 152 -6.62 -0.08 8.59
N ALA A 153 -7.56 0.19 7.68
CA ALA A 153 -7.46 1.29 6.72
C ALA A 153 -7.38 2.67 7.41
N ALA A 154 -8.13 2.87 8.50
CA ALA A 154 -8.04 4.07 9.34
C ALA A 154 -6.66 4.20 10.02
N SER A 155 -6.16 3.13 10.66
CA SER A 155 -4.83 3.14 11.27
C SER A 155 -3.71 3.37 10.25
N ALA A 156 -3.82 2.80 9.04
CA ALA A 156 -2.88 3.03 7.96
C ALA A 156 -2.88 4.50 7.47
N ARG A 157 -4.03 5.19 7.49
CA ARG A 157 -4.09 6.64 7.27
C ARG A 157 -3.38 7.42 8.40
N SER A 158 -3.57 7.04 9.66
CA SER A 158 -2.90 7.70 10.79
C SER A 158 -1.39 7.47 10.79
N VAL A 159 -0.91 6.29 10.40
CA VAL A 159 0.52 6.03 10.21
C VAL A 159 1.08 6.84 9.05
N LEU A 160 0.33 6.98 7.95
CA LEU A 160 0.73 7.88 6.86
C LEU A 160 0.95 9.32 7.35
N GLU A 161 0.06 9.85 8.20
CA GLU A 161 0.18 11.21 8.74
C GLU A 161 1.52 11.47 9.43
N THR A 162 2.00 10.50 10.21
CA THR A 162 3.17 10.64 11.09
C THR A 162 4.47 10.03 10.56
N ALA A 163 4.40 9.13 9.56
CA ALA A 163 5.56 8.39 9.05
C ALA A 163 6.69 9.31 8.58
N GLN A 164 7.91 9.01 9.05
CA GLN A 164 9.15 9.70 8.68
C GLN A 164 9.93 8.94 7.59
N GLU A 165 9.90 7.61 7.63
CA GLU A 165 10.46 6.73 6.61
C GLU A 165 9.54 6.63 5.39
N GLU A 166 10.07 6.97 4.21
CA GLU A 166 9.40 6.76 2.93
C GLU A 166 8.97 5.29 2.72
N GLY A 167 9.75 4.34 3.24
CA GLY A 167 9.43 2.91 3.20
C GLY A 167 8.19 2.54 4.02
N LEU A 168 8.01 3.14 5.20
CA LEU A 168 6.80 2.95 6.01
C LEU A 168 5.61 3.69 5.39
N ALA A 169 5.79 4.93 4.92
CA ALA A 169 4.74 5.68 4.24
C ALA A 169 4.19 4.93 3.02
N ARG A 170 5.08 4.35 2.19
CA ARG A 170 4.70 3.53 1.04
C ARG A 170 3.92 2.28 1.44
N LEU A 171 4.35 1.59 2.50
CA LEU A 171 3.66 0.40 3.00
C LEU A 171 2.29 0.74 3.62
N ALA A 172 2.19 1.82 4.39
CA ALA A 172 0.94 2.28 4.97
C ALA A 172 -0.06 2.73 3.88
N ALA A 173 0.40 3.44 2.83
CA ALA A 173 -0.45 3.77 1.69
C ALA A 173 -0.97 2.53 0.96
N SER A 174 -0.12 1.52 0.74
CA SER A 174 -0.56 0.30 0.04
C SER A 174 -1.54 -0.54 0.85
N LEU A 175 -1.28 -0.71 2.15
CA LEU A 175 -2.18 -1.42 3.07
C LEU A 175 -3.53 -0.72 3.17
N ARG A 176 -3.53 0.62 3.24
CA ARG A 176 -4.76 1.41 3.24
C ARG A 176 -5.62 1.11 2.00
N ILE A 177 -5.04 1.17 0.81
CA ILE A 177 -5.76 0.90 -0.45
C ILE A 177 -6.26 -0.56 -0.45
N ALA A 178 -5.40 -1.52 -0.13
CA ALA A 178 -5.76 -2.95 -0.13
C ALA A 178 -6.92 -3.27 0.84
N TRP A 179 -6.84 -2.80 2.09
CA TRP A 179 -7.87 -3.03 3.08
C TRP A 179 -9.18 -2.32 2.75
N SER A 180 -9.13 -1.08 2.22
CA SER A 180 -10.31 -0.40 1.70
C SER A 180 -10.98 -1.17 0.56
N LEU A 181 -10.23 -1.65 -0.44
CA LEU A 181 -10.79 -2.41 -1.55
C LEU A 181 -11.44 -3.72 -1.10
N ARG A 182 -10.85 -4.43 -0.14
CA ARG A 182 -11.44 -5.65 0.43
C ARG A 182 -12.66 -5.37 1.31
N GLN A 183 -12.68 -4.24 2.03
CA GLN A 183 -13.85 -3.79 2.78
C GLN A 183 -15.03 -3.48 1.83
N GLU A 184 -14.77 -2.75 0.75
CA GLU A 184 -15.77 -2.42 -0.27
C GLU A 184 -16.28 -3.67 -1.01
N ALA A 185 -15.40 -4.63 -1.32
CA ALA A 185 -15.80 -5.88 -1.98
C ALA A 185 -16.73 -6.75 -1.13
N LEU A 186 -16.54 -6.76 0.21
CA LEU A 186 -17.42 -7.45 1.15
C LEU A 186 -18.70 -6.66 1.45
N SER A 187 -18.64 -5.33 1.42
CA SER A 187 -19.77 -4.44 1.72
C SER A 187 -19.71 -3.18 0.84
N PRO A 188 -20.35 -3.20 -0.34
CA PRO A 188 -20.34 -2.07 -1.26
C PRO A 188 -20.98 -0.82 -0.65
N GLY A 189 -20.33 0.33 -0.83
CA GLY A 189 -20.69 1.61 -0.21
C GLY A 189 -20.20 1.78 1.23
N SER A 190 -19.43 0.83 1.78
CA SER A 190 -18.90 0.94 3.15
C SER A 190 -17.64 1.80 3.26
N VAL A 191 -16.93 2.04 2.14
CA VAL A 191 -15.74 2.90 2.14
C VAL A 191 -16.08 4.32 1.69
N THR A 192 -15.81 5.29 2.57
CA THR A 192 -15.83 6.72 2.23
C THR A 192 -14.40 7.25 2.12
N ALA A 193 -13.94 7.50 0.90
CA ALA A 193 -12.67 8.16 0.61
C ALA A 193 -12.91 9.37 -0.33
N PRO A 194 -12.58 10.60 0.09
CA PRO A 194 -12.71 11.78 -0.77
C PRO A 194 -11.83 11.68 -2.03
N ALA A 195 -12.43 11.78 -3.21
CA ALA A 195 -11.68 11.99 -4.44
C ALA A 195 -11.00 13.37 -4.44
N ARG A 196 -9.87 13.51 -5.15
CA ARG A 196 -9.27 14.83 -5.38
C ARG A 196 -10.28 15.73 -6.10
N SER A 197 -10.38 16.96 -5.63
CA SER A 197 -11.30 17.97 -6.14
C SER A 197 -10.60 19.31 -6.34
N ALA A 198 -11.29 20.28 -6.94
CA ALA A 198 -10.78 21.65 -7.03
C ALA A 198 -10.47 22.24 -5.64
N ALA A 199 -11.33 22.01 -4.65
CA ALA A 199 -11.17 22.54 -3.29
C ALA A 199 -9.96 21.95 -2.54
N THR A 200 -9.58 20.71 -2.84
CA THR A 200 -8.42 20.03 -2.25
C THR A 200 -7.13 20.18 -3.08
N THR A 201 -7.16 20.96 -4.16
CA THR A 201 -6.02 21.20 -5.05
C THR A 201 -5.52 22.63 -4.86
N ALA A 202 -5.05 22.92 -3.64
CA ALA A 202 -4.54 24.22 -3.22
C ALA A 202 -3.10 24.53 -3.67
N SER A 203 -2.40 23.52 -4.19
CA SER A 203 -1.05 23.60 -4.75
C SER A 203 -1.00 22.89 -6.11
N PRO A 204 -0.04 23.24 -6.99
CA PRO A 204 0.16 22.54 -8.25
C PRO A 204 0.33 21.03 -8.08
N LEU A 205 -0.35 20.25 -8.92
CA LEU A 205 -0.04 18.83 -9.07
C LEU A 205 1.31 18.65 -9.77
N PRO A 206 2.07 17.61 -9.42
CA PRO A 206 3.21 17.17 -10.21
C PRO A 206 2.81 16.87 -11.65
N ASP A 207 3.74 17.11 -12.58
CA ASP A 207 3.50 16.99 -14.02
C ASP A 207 2.86 15.64 -14.46
N PRO A 208 3.26 14.45 -13.92
CA PRO A 208 2.62 13.18 -14.25
C PRO A 208 1.15 13.10 -13.82
N ALA A 209 0.83 13.54 -12.60
CA ALA A 209 -0.55 13.54 -12.10
C ALA A 209 -1.43 14.52 -12.89
N LEU A 210 -0.92 15.71 -13.22
CA LEU A 210 -1.64 16.68 -14.06
C LEU A 210 -1.92 16.11 -15.46
N ALA A 211 -0.95 15.43 -16.07
CA ALA A 211 -1.12 14.79 -17.37
C ALA A 211 -2.17 13.68 -17.35
N LEU A 212 -2.21 12.85 -16.29
CA LEU A 212 -3.21 11.79 -16.13
C LEU A 212 -4.63 12.34 -15.93
N TYR A 213 -4.82 13.39 -15.11
CA TYR A 213 -6.14 14.02 -14.98
C TYR A 213 -6.60 14.67 -16.29
N ASP A 214 -5.71 15.31 -17.07
CA ASP A 214 -6.11 15.85 -18.37
C ASP A 214 -6.40 14.75 -19.41
N GLN A 215 -5.67 13.62 -19.37
CA GLN A 215 -5.98 12.44 -20.18
C GLN A 215 -7.33 11.81 -19.78
N LEU A 216 -7.64 11.74 -18.48
CA LEU A 216 -8.93 11.26 -17.97
C LEU A 216 -10.08 12.16 -18.45
N ARG A 217 -9.90 13.49 -18.39
CA ARG A 217 -10.84 14.46 -18.95
C ARG A 217 -11.09 14.18 -20.45
N TYR A 218 -10.04 14.15 -21.25
CA TYR A 218 -10.11 13.91 -22.69
C TYR A 218 -10.79 12.56 -23.03
N THR A 219 -10.41 11.50 -22.32
CA THR A 219 -10.91 10.14 -22.56
C THR A 219 -12.38 10.02 -22.15
N GLY A 220 -12.78 10.63 -21.04
CA GLY A 220 -14.18 10.66 -20.58
C GLY A 220 -15.08 11.47 -21.52
N GLU A 221 -14.64 12.65 -21.99
CA GLU A 221 -15.33 13.42 -23.03
C GLU A 221 -15.53 12.59 -24.31
N LEU A 222 -14.48 11.90 -24.77
CA LEU A 222 -14.49 11.11 -26.01
C LEU A 222 -15.33 9.82 -25.90
N LEU A 223 -15.29 9.14 -24.76
CA LEU A 223 -16.16 8.00 -24.45
C LEU A 223 -17.62 8.44 -24.37
N ALA A 224 -17.91 9.53 -23.65
CA ALA A 224 -19.25 10.07 -23.54
C ALA A 224 -19.84 10.47 -24.91
N ALA A 225 -19.03 11.08 -25.77
CA ALA A 225 -19.44 11.48 -27.13
C ALA A 225 -19.76 10.28 -28.05
N ARG A 226 -19.10 9.13 -27.85
CA ARG A 226 -19.31 7.91 -28.64
C ARG A 226 -20.39 6.98 -28.09
N ALA A 227 -20.58 6.97 -26.77
CA ALA A 227 -21.54 6.10 -26.11
C ALA A 227 -22.99 6.55 -26.34
N ALA A 228 -23.92 5.59 -26.34
CA ALA A 228 -25.35 5.86 -26.47
C ALA A 228 -25.84 6.82 -25.38
N SER A 229 -26.77 7.72 -25.74
CA SER A 229 -27.19 8.86 -24.93
C SER A 229 -27.76 8.51 -23.56
N ASP A 230 -28.33 7.31 -23.43
CA ASP A 230 -28.97 6.72 -22.25
C ASP A 230 -28.08 5.73 -21.48
N SER A 231 -26.88 5.44 -21.97
CA SER A 231 -25.98 4.46 -21.34
C SER A 231 -25.41 4.96 -20.00
N SER A 232 -25.36 4.08 -19.00
CA SER A 232 -24.69 4.36 -17.71
C SER A 232 -23.19 4.65 -17.88
N ALA A 233 -22.56 4.07 -18.91
CA ALA A 233 -21.18 4.37 -19.29
C ALA A 233 -21.00 5.85 -19.69
N ARG A 234 -21.92 6.42 -20.49
CA ARG A 234 -21.90 7.85 -20.84
C ARG A 234 -22.04 8.73 -19.61
N GLY A 235 -23.00 8.43 -18.73
CA GLY A 235 -23.21 9.19 -17.49
C GLY A 235 -21.94 9.26 -16.63
N ARG A 236 -21.36 8.10 -16.30
CA ARG A 236 -20.11 8.01 -15.52
C ARG A 236 -18.92 8.69 -16.21
N ALA A 237 -18.79 8.57 -17.52
CA ALA A 237 -17.71 9.21 -18.27
C ALA A 237 -17.80 10.75 -18.24
N VAL A 238 -19.01 11.32 -18.26
CA VAL A 238 -19.24 12.77 -18.08
C VAL A 238 -18.91 13.22 -16.65
N GLU A 239 -19.29 12.42 -15.64
CA GLU A 239 -18.96 12.72 -14.23
C GLU A 239 -17.44 12.73 -13.99
N ASP A 240 -16.75 11.67 -14.41
CA ASP A 240 -15.29 11.54 -14.27
C ASP A 240 -14.56 12.67 -15.04
N ALA A 241 -14.98 12.99 -16.27
CA ALA A 241 -14.40 14.09 -17.04
C ALA A 241 -14.63 15.47 -16.41
N LYS A 242 -15.82 15.71 -15.84
CA LYS A 242 -16.14 16.95 -15.13
C LYS A 242 -15.30 17.10 -13.86
N ALA A 243 -15.12 16.02 -13.09
CA ALA A 243 -14.27 16.01 -11.90
C ALA A 243 -12.81 16.28 -12.26
N ALA A 244 -12.29 15.58 -13.27
CA ALA A 244 -10.94 15.78 -13.78
C ALA A 244 -10.70 17.21 -14.29
N THR A 245 -11.66 17.79 -15.03
CA THR A 245 -11.62 19.21 -15.47
C THR A 245 -11.46 20.17 -14.28
N ALA A 246 -12.21 19.95 -13.20
CA ALA A 246 -12.14 20.80 -12.01
C ALA A 246 -10.77 20.70 -11.31
N VAL A 247 -10.18 19.51 -11.26
CA VAL A 247 -8.83 19.27 -10.71
C VAL A 247 -7.74 19.91 -11.58
N VAL A 248 -7.78 19.72 -12.90
CA VAL A 248 -6.83 20.34 -13.86
C VAL A 248 -6.87 21.86 -13.75
N ASN A 249 -8.07 22.46 -13.77
CA ASN A 249 -8.23 23.92 -13.66
C ASN A 249 -7.75 24.47 -12.32
N ALA A 250 -8.01 23.77 -11.21
CA ALA A 250 -7.52 24.17 -9.89
C ALA A 250 -5.98 24.06 -9.80
N SER A 251 -5.39 22.98 -10.31
CA SER A 251 -3.94 22.82 -10.37
C SER A 251 -3.25 23.90 -11.21
N ILE A 252 -3.88 24.37 -12.29
CA ILE A 252 -3.39 25.50 -13.09
C ILE A 252 -3.51 26.81 -12.30
N ALA A 253 -4.68 27.08 -11.71
CA ALA A 253 -4.94 28.28 -10.92
C ALA A 253 -4.03 28.40 -9.67
N ALA A 254 -3.61 27.27 -9.09
CA ALA A 254 -2.65 27.20 -7.98
C ALA A 254 -1.19 27.53 -8.39
N GLY A 255 -0.95 27.98 -9.62
CA GLY A 255 0.40 28.28 -10.14
C GLY A 255 1.05 27.11 -10.88
N GLY A 256 0.24 26.23 -11.47
CA GLY A 256 0.70 25.03 -12.19
C GLY A 256 1.55 25.32 -13.43
N PRO A 257 1.98 24.26 -14.16
CA PRO A 257 3.00 24.35 -15.21
C PRO A 257 2.77 25.47 -16.24
N ALA A 258 1.51 25.74 -16.59
CA ALA A 258 1.09 26.77 -17.53
C ALA A 258 1.43 28.23 -17.14
N THR A 259 1.74 28.52 -15.86
CA THR A 259 2.07 29.90 -15.40
C THR A 259 3.53 30.09 -14.94
N ALA A 260 4.34 29.03 -14.87
CA ALA A 260 5.68 29.10 -14.27
C ALA A 260 6.78 28.19 -14.86
N ARG A 261 6.48 27.30 -15.83
CA ARG A 261 7.46 26.38 -16.43
C ARG A 261 7.54 26.50 -17.95
N ALA A 262 8.67 26.07 -18.51
CA ALA A 262 8.95 26.10 -19.94
C ALA A 262 8.17 25.03 -20.77
N THR A 263 7.54 24.06 -20.12
CA THR A 263 6.77 22.98 -20.76
C THR A 263 5.52 22.64 -19.96
N ASP A 264 4.36 22.71 -20.61
CA ASP A 264 3.08 22.17 -20.12
C ASP A 264 3.03 20.66 -20.42
N PRO A 265 2.74 19.77 -19.45
CA PRO A 265 2.71 18.34 -19.69
C PRO A 265 1.46 17.86 -20.44
N ARG A 266 0.42 18.70 -20.56
CA ARG A 266 -0.84 18.35 -21.25
C ARG A 266 -0.64 18.19 -22.75
N GLN A 267 -1.40 17.29 -23.35
CA GLN A 267 -1.31 16.97 -24.77
C GLN A 267 -2.52 17.50 -25.55
N PRO A 268 -2.35 17.93 -26.82
CA PRO A 268 -3.48 18.37 -27.65
C PRO A 268 -4.47 17.25 -28.00
N ALA A 269 -4.02 15.99 -27.92
CA ALA A 269 -4.82 14.78 -28.00
C ALA A 269 -4.10 13.64 -27.28
N TYR A 270 -4.85 12.65 -26.79
CA TYR A 270 -4.31 11.49 -26.10
C TYR A 270 -4.65 10.18 -26.83
N GLY A 271 -3.73 9.22 -26.77
CA GLY A 271 -3.95 7.85 -27.21
C GLY A 271 -4.46 6.95 -26.08
N ALA A 272 -4.34 5.63 -26.30
CA ALA A 272 -4.63 4.63 -25.28
C ALA A 272 -3.78 4.85 -24.01
N PRO A 273 -4.34 4.64 -22.81
CA PRO A 273 -3.59 4.71 -21.57
C PRO A 273 -2.63 3.53 -21.41
N THR A 274 -1.60 3.70 -20.58
CA THR A 274 -0.63 2.65 -20.26
C THR A 274 -1.33 1.39 -19.74
N GLY A 275 -1.13 0.26 -20.43
CA GLY A 275 -1.74 -1.03 -20.10
C GLY A 275 -3.04 -1.35 -20.85
N ALA A 276 -3.55 -0.44 -21.69
CA ALA A 276 -4.61 -0.75 -22.65
C ALA A 276 -4.04 -1.05 -24.05
N ASP A 277 -4.79 -1.75 -24.89
CA ASP A 277 -4.41 -1.99 -26.29
C ASP A 277 -4.51 -0.67 -27.10
N PRO A 278 -3.45 -0.24 -27.81
CA PRO A 278 -3.50 0.97 -28.65
C PRO A 278 -4.44 0.85 -29.86
N ALA A 279 -4.90 -0.35 -30.23
CA ALA A 279 -5.89 -0.58 -31.28
C ALA A 279 -7.34 -0.43 -30.79
N ASP A 280 -7.59 -0.41 -29.48
CA ASP A 280 -8.93 -0.28 -28.92
C ASP A 280 -9.54 1.11 -29.16
N ALA A 281 -10.87 1.17 -29.08
CA ALA A 281 -11.57 2.44 -28.91
C ALA A 281 -11.62 2.83 -27.43
N PRO A 282 -11.69 4.14 -27.11
CA PRO A 282 -12.02 4.64 -25.77
C PRO A 282 -13.22 3.91 -25.18
N SER A 283 -13.01 3.30 -24.03
CA SER A 283 -13.90 2.32 -23.42
C SER A 283 -13.88 2.43 -21.89
N GLY A 284 -14.76 1.70 -21.21
CA GLY A 284 -14.69 1.58 -19.75
C GLY A 284 -13.35 1.04 -19.24
N GLN A 285 -12.70 0.14 -20.00
CA GLN A 285 -11.38 -0.39 -19.66
C GLN A 285 -10.29 0.69 -19.72
N TRP A 286 -10.35 1.62 -20.69
CA TRP A 286 -9.45 2.78 -20.71
C TRP A 286 -9.66 3.71 -19.51
N MET A 287 -10.92 3.95 -19.13
CA MET A 287 -11.25 4.74 -17.93
C MET A 287 -10.70 4.07 -16.66
N GLY A 288 -10.88 2.76 -16.52
CA GLY A 288 -10.37 2.00 -15.39
C GLY A 288 -8.83 1.97 -15.32
N ALA A 289 -8.16 1.84 -16.47
CA ALA A 289 -6.70 1.90 -16.56
C ALA A 289 -6.16 3.28 -16.17
N LEU A 290 -6.81 4.38 -16.60
CA LEU A 290 -6.46 5.73 -16.18
C LEU A 290 -6.65 5.95 -14.68
N TRP A 291 -7.77 5.48 -14.12
CA TRP A 291 -7.97 5.53 -12.67
C TRP A 291 -6.94 4.70 -11.89
N ARG A 292 -6.49 3.56 -12.43
CA ARG A 292 -5.38 2.77 -11.87
C ARG A 292 -4.05 3.53 -11.91
N SER A 293 -3.75 4.25 -12.99
CA SER A 293 -2.57 5.13 -13.06
C SER A 293 -2.67 6.31 -12.08
N ILE A 294 -3.84 6.94 -11.96
CA ILE A 294 -4.08 8.03 -11.00
C ILE A 294 -3.91 7.53 -9.56
N MET A 295 -4.42 6.34 -9.22
CA MET A 295 -4.18 5.71 -7.91
C MET A 295 -2.69 5.62 -7.57
N VAL A 296 -1.85 5.20 -8.53
CA VAL A 296 -0.39 5.08 -8.34
C VAL A 296 0.28 6.44 -8.17
N GLU A 297 -0.07 7.45 -8.97
CA GLU A 297 0.50 8.80 -8.83
C GLU A 297 0.04 9.51 -7.55
N GLU A 298 -1.24 9.37 -7.16
CA GLU A 298 -1.74 9.90 -5.88
C GLU A 298 -1.07 9.21 -4.68
N MET A 299 -0.85 7.89 -4.76
CA MET A 299 -0.05 7.16 -3.78
C MET A 299 1.40 7.68 -3.74
N SER A 300 2.02 7.95 -4.88
CA SER A 300 3.36 8.55 -4.98
C SER A 300 3.41 9.91 -4.28
N ILE A 301 2.44 10.80 -4.56
CA ILE A 301 2.30 12.12 -3.93
C ILE A 301 2.12 11.97 -2.41
N ALA A 302 1.32 11.01 -1.95
CA ALA A 302 1.16 10.77 -0.51
C ALA A 302 2.48 10.35 0.15
N VAL A 303 3.25 9.47 -0.50
CA VAL A 303 4.52 8.96 0.03
C VAL A 303 5.60 10.05 0.08
N SER A 304 5.72 10.88 -0.96
CA SER A 304 6.72 11.97 -1.00
C SER A 304 6.29 13.26 -0.29
N GLY A 305 4.99 13.48 -0.13
CA GLY A 305 4.41 14.70 0.45
C GLY A 305 4.41 14.70 1.97
N SER A 306 3.85 15.76 2.57
CA SER A 306 3.66 15.91 4.01
C SER A 306 2.37 16.68 4.33
N GLY A 307 1.95 16.67 5.61
CA GLY A 307 0.77 17.39 6.10
C GLY A 307 -0.52 17.09 5.33
N ASP A 308 -1.37 18.10 5.17
CA ASP A 308 -2.67 17.99 4.49
C ASP A 308 -2.53 17.45 3.05
N GLN A 309 -1.46 17.83 2.32
CA GLN A 309 -1.25 17.36 0.95
C GLN A 309 -1.04 15.84 0.90
N ARG A 310 -0.29 15.27 1.86
CA ARG A 310 -0.12 13.82 2.01
C ARG A 310 -1.47 13.14 2.25
N LEU A 311 -2.27 13.68 3.17
CA LEU A 311 -3.55 13.09 3.54
C LEU A 311 -4.61 13.18 2.44
N VAL A 312 -4.65 14.29 1.69
CA VAL A 312 -5.51 14.47 0.50
C VAL A 312 -5.12 13.47 -0.59
N ALA A 313 -3.82 13.30 -0.87
CA ALA A 313 -3.35 12.36 -1.87
C ALA A 313 -3.64 10.90 -1.46
N ALA A 314 -3.53 10.59 -0.16
CA ALA A 314 -3.90 9.29 0.38
C ALA A 314 -5.41 8.99 0.39
N ASP A 315 -6.27 10.02 0.43
CA ASP A 315 -7.71 9.87 0.17
C ASP A 315 -7.97 9.63 -1.33
N ALA A 316 -7.35 10.46 -2.18
CA ALA A 316 -7.52 10.43 -3.61
C ALA A 316 -7.04 9.10 -4.23
N SER A 317 -5.97 8.48 -3.71
CA SER A 317 -5.50 7.17 -4.18
C SER A 317 -6.51 6.05 -3.92
N VAL A 318 -7.15 6.03 -2.73
CA VAL A 318 -8.23 5.08 -2.43
C VAL A 318 -9.45 5.35 -3.31
N ALA A 319 -9.85 6.61 -3.48
CA ALA A 319 -10.97 6.97 -4.35
C ALA A 319 -10.73 6.58 -5.82
N ALA A 320 -9.51 6.78 -6.33
CA ALA A 320 -9.09 6.36 -7.66
C ALA A 320 -9.07 4.84 -7.81
N ALA A 321 -8.61 4.11 -6.79
CA ALA A 321 -8.65 2.63 -6.77
C ALA A 321 -10.08 2.10 -6.86
N LEU A 322 -11.00 2.66 -6.06
CA LEU A 322 -12.43 2.33 -6.09
C LEU A 322 -13.04 2.66 -7.46
N ARG A 323 -12.65 3.78 -8.09
CA ARG A 323 -13.11 4.10 -9.44
C ARG A 323 -12.57 3.15 -10.51
N ALA A 324 -11.31 2.74 -10.45
CA ALA A 324 -10.76 1.72 -11.35
C ALA A 324 -11.54 0.41 -11.30
N VAL A 325 -11.82 -0.09 -10.09
CA VAL A 325 -12.64 -1.30 -9.88
C VAL A 325 -14.08 -1.10 -10.38
N SER A 326 -14.69 0.08 -10.18
CA SER A 326 -16.04 0.37 -10.70
C SER A 326 -16.14 0.39 -12.23
N TRP A 327 -15.01 0.53 -12.92
CA TRP A 327 -14.88 0.42 -14.37
C TRP A 327 -14.48 -0.98 -14.86
N GLY A 328 -14.25 -1.93 -13.94
CA GLY A 328 -13.91 -3.32 -14.23
C GLY A 328 -12.41 -3.57 -14.41
N VAL A 329 -11.55 -2.76 -13.77
CA VAL A 329 -10.08 -2.93 -13.77
C VAL A 329 -9.58 -3.28 -12.38
N GLU A 330 -8.81 -4.36 -12.28
CA GLU A 330 -8.17 -4.79 -11.03
C GLU A 330 -6.93 -3.94 -10.69
N THR A 331 -6.74 -3.73 -9.39
CA THR A 331 -5.70 -2.85 -8.82
C THR A 331 -4.65 -3.60 -8.00
N ALA A 332 -4.81 -4.92 -7.80
CA ALA A 332 -3.99 -5.75 -6.92
C ALA A 332 -2.50 -5.84 -7.33
N GLU A 333 -2.18 -5.67 -8.61
CA GLU A 333 -0.81 -5.72 -9.14
C GLU A 333 0.10 -4.60 -8.59
N ALA A 334 -0.47 -3.51 -8.05
CA ALA A 334 0.26 -2.31 -7.68
C ALA A 334 0.63 -2.19 -6.18
N LEU A 335 0.19 -3.11 -5.31
CA LEU A 335 0.28 -2.94 -3.85
C LEU A 335 1.16 -4.02 -3.20
N PRO A 336 2.22 -3.66 -2.45
CA PRO A 336 2.98 -4.60 -1.63
C PRO A 336 2.09 -5.49 -0.73
N GLY A 337 2.17 -6.80 -0.94
CA GLY A 337 1.46 -7.80 -0.13
C GLY A 337 0.06 -8.19 -0.64
N THR A 338 -0.46 -7.61 -1.71
CA THR A 338 -1.60 -8.21 -2.43
C THR A 338 -1.07 -9.13 -3.52
N ALA A 339 -1.40 -10.42 -3.43
CA ALA A 339 -1.09 -11.37 -4.49
C ALA A 339 -2.09 -11.17 -5.64
N GLY A 340 -1.58 -10.84 -6.83
CA GLY A 340 -2.23 -11.16 -8.10
C GLY A 340 -1.98 -12.63 -8.47
#